data_AF-A0A7S0IWI8-F1
#
_entry.id   AF-A0A7S0IWI8-F1
#
_cell.length_a   1.000
_cell.length_b   1.000
_cell.length_c   1.000
_cell.angle_alpha   90.00
_cell.angle_beta   90.00
_cell.angle_gamma   90.00
#
_symmetry.space_group_name_H-M   'P 1'
#
loop_
_entity.id
_entity.type
_entity.pdbx_description
1 polymer ?
#
loop_
_entity_poly.entity_id
_entity_poly.type
_entity_poly.pdbx_seq_one_letter_code
_entity_poly.pdbx_strand_id
1 'polypeptide(L)'
;EGAEVHVDASVSAPLFTVHKGAPRVHLRGLRLVGAVHVSGGTVEMSECHSTGSPHGSPSRRRALRTSSPAADGSRAGLRIDGGAVLVRGTTFSGHVDGPAIAIANGSLTVQGGLLRHNHAMAGAGLLVTGGEADIKNTLIEGNTAAESGGGLKVTGGTVRLSDRTLMRGNAAPEGATMHLAGGETTYRLPTPLGRWVVISSGLAAELTPGHYDSAFPYPCSAGLVGNSDVLGLQSGPSCAGPCPAGQQCPGATVVPQACEQGHFCLLGSPAATPCPSGTFGAAANLTSVDGCSECPMGAACVAGTAEPRPCDPGSYSGAGSASCTA
;
A
#
# COMPACT_ATOMS: atom_id res chain seq x y z
N GLU A 1 36.87 -4.86 6.08
CA GLU A 1 35.73 -4.93 5.15
C GLU A 1 35.52 -6.37 4.75
N GLY A 2 34.28 -6.88 4.74
CA GLY A 2 33.97 -8.26 4.32
C GLY A 2 33.99 -9.34 5.41
N ALA A 3 33.87 -8.99 6.70
CA ALA A 3 33.69 -10.01 7.75
C ALA A 3 32.26 -10.56 7.70
N GLU A 4 32.08 -11.73 7.10
CA GLU A 4 30.85 -12.52 7.23
C GLU A 4 30.88 -13.20 8.60
N VAL A 5 30.23 -12.59 9.60
CA VAL A 5 30.06 -13.23 10.92
C VAL A 5 28.89 -14.21 10.82
N HIS A 6 29.19 -15.43 10.38
CA HIS A 6 28.27 -16.56 10.50
C HIS A 6 28.27 -17.03 11.95
N VAL A 7 27.42 -16.44 12.80
CA VAL A 7 27.09 -17.06 14.08
C VAL A 7 25.85 -17.91 13.84
N ASP A 8 26.04 -19.21 13.69
CA ASP A 8 24.95 -20.17 13.59
C ASP A 8 24.30 -20.29 14.98
N ALA A 9 23.44 -19.34 15.33
CA ALA A 9 22.63 -19.43 16.53
C ALA A 9 21.52 -20.46 16.30
N SER A 10 21.21 -21.27 17.32
CA SER A 10 20.04 -22.14 17.26
C SER A 10 18.78 -21.30 16.96
N VAL A 11 17.79 -21.87 16.28
CA VAL A 11 16.57 -21.18 15.79
C VAL A 11 15.80 -20.42 16.90
N SER A 12 16.13 -20.66 18.17
CA SER A 12 15.53 -20.03 19.35
C SER A 12 16.41 -19.01 20.07
N ALA A 13 17.69 -18.86 19.71
CA ALA A 13 18.63 -17.96 20.40
C ALA A 13 19.03 -16.79 19.49
N PRO A 14 19.11 -15.56 20.01
CA PRO A 14 19.68 -14.45 19.25
C PRO A 14 21.18 -14.69 18.99
N LEU A 15 21.67 -14.16 17.87
CA LEU A 15 23.09 -14.05 17.53
C LEU A 15 23.89 -13.49 18.71
N PHE A 16 23.34 -12.46 19.34
CA PHE A 16 23.80 -11.92 20.61
C PHE A 16 22.71 -11.05 21.24
N THR A 17 22.82 -10.86 22.55
CA THR A 17 21.98 -9.93 23.31
C THR A 17 22.80 -8.79 23.87
N VAL A 18 22.32 -7.55 23.69
CA VAL A 18 22.95 -6.34 24.22
C VAL A 18 22.16 -5.86 25.43
N HIS A 19 22.68 -6.17 26.61
CA HIS A 19 22.06 -5.84 27.89
C HIS A 19 22.37 -4.40 28.35
N LYS A 20 21.56 -3.89 29.28
CA LYS A 20 21.81 -2.62 29.96
C LYS A 20 23.21 -2.60 30.59
N GLY A 21 23.93 -1.48 30.42
CA GLY A 21 25.28 -1.30 30.95
C GLY A 21 26.40 -1.87 30.08
N ALA A 22 26.06 -2.59 29.00
CA ALA A 22 27.06 -2.96 27.99
C ALA A 22 27.63 -1.71 27.29
N PRO A 23 28.91 -1.73 26.87
CA PRO A 23 29.46 -0.71 25.98
C PRO A 23 28.61 -0.57 24.71
N ARG A 24 28.64 0.62 24.09
CA ARG A 24 27.96 0.85 22.82
C ARG A 24 28.49 -0.13 21.76
N VAL A 25 27.59 -0.86 21.12
CA VAL A 25 27.91 -1.81 20.07
C VAL A 25 27.74 -1.14 18.71
N HIS A 26 28.74 -1.24 17.85
CA HIS A 26 28.69 -0.76 16.48
C HIS A 26 28.81 -1.93 15.50
N LEU A 27 27.81 -2.10 14.64
CA LEU A 27 27.79 -3.09 13.56
C LEU A 27 27.86 -2.34 12.23
N ARG A 28 28.86 -2.62 11.40
CA ARG A 28 29.09 -1.90 10.13
C ARG A 28 29.43 -2.86 9.00
N GLY A 29 28.69 -2.77 7.89
CA GLY A 29 28.98 -3.57 6.69
C GLY A 29 28.82 -5.09 6.88
N LEU A 30 28.06 -5.51 7.90
CA LEU A 30 27.95 -6.93 8.27
C LEU A 30 26.75 -7.59 7.62
N ARG A 31 26.89 -8.88 7.28
CA ARG A 31 25.77 -9.78 7.02
C ARG A 31 25.41 -10.51 8.30
N LEU A 32 24.18 -10.34 8.77
CA LEU A 32 23.67 -10.90 10.02
C LEU A 32 22.61 -11.95 9.69
N VAL A 33 22.92 -13.22 9.93
CA VAL A 33 22.01 -14.35 9.62
C VAL A 33 21.41 -14.86 10.93
N GLY A 34 20.29 -14.29 11.36
CA GLY A 34 19.67 -14.60 12.65
C GLY A 34 19.21 -13.35 13.40
N ALA A 35 18.73 -13.54 14.64
CA ALA A 35 18.13 -12.48 15.45
C ALA A 35 19.16 -11.69 16.26
N VAL A 36 19.02 -10.36 16.32
CA VAL A 36 19.76 -9.50 17.26
C VAL A 36 18.79 -9.04 18.34
N HIS A 37 19.16 -9.20 19.61
CA HIS A 37 18.31 -8.79 20.73
C HIS A 37 18.94 -7.64 21.51
N VAL A 38 18.18 -6.59 21.78
CA VAL A 38 18.60 -5.45 22.59
C VAL A 38 17.67 -5.35 23.80
N SER A 39 18.22 -5.55 24.99
CA SER A 39 17.50 -5.56 26.26
C SER A 39 18.05 -4.48 27.21
N GLY A 40 18.20 -3.25 26.70
CA GLY A 40 18.59 -2.09 27.50
C GLY A 40 19.90 -1.39 27.13
N GLY A 41 20.73 -1.96 26.25
CA GLY A 41 21.98 -1.31 25.82
C GLY A 41 21.84 -0.41 24.59
N THR A 42 22.97 0.04 24.03
CA THR A 42 22.99 0.92 22.85
C THR A 42 23.63 0.23 21.65
N VAL A 43 22.93 0.16 20.54
CA VAL A 43 23.40 -0.47 19.29
C VAL A 43 23.29 0.51 18.13
N GLU A 44 24.35 0.63 17.34
CA GLU A 44 24.32 1.32 16.06
C GLU A 44 24.63 0.33 14.93
N MET A 45 23.72 0.20 13.99
CA MET A 45 23.85 -0.61 12.78
C MET A 45 23.98 0.31 11.58
N SER A 46 24.99 0.12 10.74
CA SER A 46 25.17 0.90 9.52
C SER A 46 25.55 0.01 8.35
N GLU A 47 24.87 0.17 7.22
CA GLU A 47 25.16 -0.55 5.97
C GLU A 47 25.21 -2.07 6.13
N CYS A 48 24.39 -2.62 7.04
CA CYS A 48 24.33 -4.05 7.27
C CYS A 48 23.25 -4.72 6.41
N HIS A 49 23.31 -6.05 6.32
CA HIS A 49 22.27 -6.87 5.72
C HIS A 49 21.83 -7.96 6.71
N SER A 50 20.66 -7.81 7.31
CA SER A 50 20.06 -8.78 8.20
C SER A 50 19.12 -9.70 7.42
N THR A 51 19.38 -11.00 7.49
CA THR A 51 18.55 -12.02 6.85
C THR A 51 18.02 -13.03 7.83
N GLY A 52 16.80 -13.50 7.59
CA GLY A 52 16.30 -14.69 8.25
C GLY A 52 17.20 -15.89 7.96
N SER A 53 17.28 -16.84 8.90
CA SER A 53 18.09 -18.05 8.71
C SER A 53 17.60 -18.82 7.48
N PRO A 54 18.49 -19.20 6.53
CA PRO A 54 18.11 -19.94 5.34
C PRO A 54 17.68 -21.35 5.73
N HIS A 55 16.37 -21.54 5.88
CA HIS A 55 15.67 -22.83 5.86
C HIS A 55 16.06 -23.86 6.93
N GLY A 56 15.20 -24.00 7.94
CA GLY A 56 14.91 -25.33 8.49
C GLY A 56 14.38 -26.26 7.39
N SER A 57 14.72 -27.55 7.49
CA SER A 57 14.35 -28.64 6.56
C SER A 57 12.87 -28.67 6.13
N PRO A 58 12.49 -29.33 5.01
CA PRO A 58 11.09 -29.46 4.57
C PRO A 58 10.14 -30.03 5.65
N SER A 59 10.63 -30.92 6.50
CA SER A 59 9.92 -31.45 7.67
C SER A 59 9.72 -30.40 8.79
N ARG A 60 10.60 -29.40 8.90
CA ARG A 60 10.48 -28.25 9.81
C ARG A 60 9.54 -27.16 9.29
N ARG A 61 9.39 -26.99 7.97
CA ARG A 61 8.32 -26.15 7.38
C ARG A 61 6.93 -26.59 7.85
N ARG A 62 6.75 -27.89 8.06
CA ARG A 62 5.51 -28.49 8.59
C ARG A 62 5.36 -28.28 10.10
N ALA A 63 6.45 -28.33 10.87
CA ALA A 63 6.46 -28.09 12.33
C ALA A 63 6.26 -26.60 12.70
N LEU A 64 6.88 -25.67 11.97
CA LEU A 64 6.70 -24.22 12.12
C LEU A 64 5.32 -23.75 11.63
N ARG A 65 4.69 -24.49 10.69
CA ARG A 65 3.27 -24.33 10.34
C ARG A 65 2.31 -24.80 11.43
N THR A 66 2.74 -25.68 12.33
CA THR A 66 1.92 -26.21 13.44
C THR A 66 2.16 -25.49 14.77
N SER A 67 3.28 -24.78 14.94
CA SER A 67 3.46 -23.84 16.04
C SER A 67 2.95 -22.47 15.61
N SER A 68 1.98 -21.90 16.32
CA SER A 68 1.55 -20.53 16.04
C SER A 68 2.77 -19.60 16.10
N PRO A 69 3.11 -18.85 15.03
CA PRO A 69 4.19 -17.89 15.10
C PRO A 69 3.83 -16.84 16.15
N ALA A 70 4.82 -16.40 16.93
CA ALA A 70 4.55 -15.60 18.10
C ALA A 70 4.09 -14.20 17.69
N ALA A 71 2.84 -13.85 18.02
CA ALA A 71 2.25 -12.53 17.74
C ALA A 71 2.93 -11.38 18.51
N ASP A 72 3.84 -11.70 19.44
CA ASP A 72 4.56 -10.78 20.31
C ASP A 72 5.87 -10.23 19.71
N GLY A 73 6.27 -10.70 18.52
CA GLY A 73 7.54 -10.30 17.89
C GLY A 73 8.78 -10.99 18.46
N SER A 74 8.63 -12.05 19.24
CA SER A 74 9.75 -12.71 19.93
C SER A 74 10.79 -13.34 19.02
N ARG A 75 10.45 -13.58 17.75
CA ARG A 75 11.34 -14.14 16.73
C ARG A 75 11.79 -13.10 15.69
N ALA A 76 11.79 -11.83 16.07
CA ALA A 76 12.19 -10.77 15.15
C ALA A 76 13.66 -10.84 14.76
N GLY A 77 13.98 -10.43 13.53
CA GLY A 77 15.36 -10.27 13.08
C GLY A 77 16.15 -9.26 13.93
N LEU A 78 15.48 -8.19 14.35
CA LEU A 78 15.95 -7.27 15.38
C LEU A 78 14.85 -7.07 16.42
N ARG A 79 15.08 -7.53 17.65
CA ARG A 79 14.17 -7.37 18.78
C ARG A 79 14.69 -6.32 19.76
N ILE A 80 13.84 -5.37 20.13
CA ILE A 80 14.16 -4.28 21.05
C ILE A 80 13.17 -4.30 22.22
N ASP A 81 13.64 -4.74 23.38
CA ASP A 81 12.87 -4.75 24.64
C ASP A 81 13.35 -3.65 25.62
N GLY A 82 14.22 -2.75 25.16
CA GLY A 82 14.76 -1.64 25.92
C GLY A 82 16.08 -1.13 25.34
N GLY A 83 16.51 0.06 25.76
CA GLY A 83 17.73 0.68 25.28
C GLY A 83 17.49 1.54 24.04
N ALA A 84 18.55 1.79 23.25
CA ALA A 84 18.50 2.68 22.09
C ALA A 84 19.20 2.03 20.89
N VAL A 85 18.50 1.96 19.76
CA VAL A 85 19.01 1.38 18.52
C VAL A 85 18.93 2.40 17.40
N LEU A 86 20.04 2.58 16.70
CA LEU A 86 20.14 3.42 15.51
C LEU A 86 20.52 2.56 14.30
N VAL A 87 19.72 2.61 13.26
CA VAL A 87 19.90 1.85 12.03
C VAL A 87 20.07 2.83 10.88
N ARG A 88 21.14 2.64 10.08
CA ARG A 88 21.44 3.48 8.91
C ARG A 88 21.69 2.63 7.67
N GLY A 89 20.99 2.91 6.57
CA GLY A 89 21.23 2.27 5.28
C GLY A 89 21.26 0.74 5.32
N THR A 90 20.55 0.12 6.26
CA THR A 90 20.60 -1.32 6.51
C THR A 90 19.39 -2.00 5.89
N THR A 91 19.58 -3.21 5.36
CA THR A 91 18.50 -4.00 4.76
C THR A 91 18.13 -5.16 5.69
N PHE A 92 16.83 -5.34 5.94
CA PHE A 92 16.25 -6.49 6.63
C PHE A 92 15.39 -7.27 5.64
N SER A 93 15.75 -8.53 5.35
CA SER A 93 15.01 -9.31 4.35
C SER A 93 14.95 -10.81 4.58
N GLY A 94 13.85 -11.44 4.18
CA GLY A 94 13.70 -12.90 4.23
C GLY A 94 13.51 -13.48 5.63
N HIS A 95 13.12 -12.66 6.62
CA HIS A 95 12.70 -13.14 7.93
C HIS A 95 11.34 -13.83 7.78
N VAL A 96 11.18 -15.08 8.23
CA VAL A 96 9.95 -15.88 8.03
C VAL A 96 9.27 -16.37 9.30
N ASP A 97 10.00 -16.34 10.43
CA ASP A 97 9.50 -16.84 11.73
C ASP A 97 8.99 -15.70 12.63
N GLY A 98 9.20 -14.45 12.22
CA GLY A 98 8.87 -13.24 12.96
C GLY A 98 9.10 -11.99 12.10
N PRO A 99 8.70 -10.82 12.61
CA PRO A 99 8.84 -9.57 11.88
C PRO A 99 10.33 -9.22 11.65
N ALA A 100 10.62 -8.40 10.63
CA ALA A 100 11.99 -7.97 10.39
C ALA A 100 12.57 -7.22 11.60
N ILE A 101 11.75 -6.34 12.19
CA ILE A 101 12.05 -5.62 13.42
C ILE A 101 10.83 -5.65 14.36
N ALA A 102 11.05 -5.91 15.64
CA ALA A 102 10.03 -5.79 16.69
C ALA A 102 10.51 -4.89 17.83
N ILE A 103 9.62 -4.01 18.29
CA ILE A 103 9.86 -3.08 19.40
C ILE A 103 8.79 -3.29 20.46
N ALA A 104 9.20 -3.74 21.64
CA ALA A 104 8.35 -3.81 22.81
C ALA A 104 8.61 -2.65 23.78
N ASN A 105 9.85 -2.17 23.85
CA ASN A 105 10.24 -1.03 24.69
C ASN A 105 11.59 -0.45 24.19
N GLY A 106 12.00 0.71 24.70
CA GLY A 106 13.19 1.42 24.26
C GLY A 106 12.93 2.28 23.02
N SER A 107 13.99 2.66 22.31
CA SER A 107 13.91 3.52 21.12
C SER A 107 14.61 2.93 19.91
N LEU A 108 13.96 3.05 18.75
CA LEU A 108 14.53 2.77 17.44
C LEU A 108 14.53 4.06 16.60
N THR A 109 15.65 4.33 15.95
CA THR A 109 15.71 5.30 14.85
C THR A 109 16.24 4.60 13.62
N VAL A 110 15.49 4.66 12.51
CA VAL A 110 15.92 4.17 11.21
C VAL A 110 16.12 5.36 10.27
N GLN A 111 17.30 5.47 9.67
CA GLN A 111 17.67 6.51 8.71
C GLN A 111 18.11 5.86 7.42
N GLY A 112 17.18 5.73 6.47
CA GLY A 112 17.43 4.98 5.25
C GLY A 112 17.50 3.47 5.47
N GLY A 113 17.21 2.72 4.42
CA GLY A 113 17.25 1.26 4.45
C GLY A 113 16.01 0.63 3.82
N LEU A 114 15.95 -0.69 3.93
CA LEU A 114 14.97 -1.51 3.23
C LEU A 114 14.49 -2.63 4.14
N LEU A 115 13.19 -2.69 4.41
CA LEU A 115 12.54 -3.80 5.10
C LEU A 115 11.74 -4.54 4.03
N ARG A 116 12.25 -5.65 3.51
CA ARG A 116 11.65 -6.30 2.35
C ARG A 116 11.46 -7.80 2.44
N HIS A 117 10.38 -8.30 1.85
CA HIS A 117 10.13 -9.74 1.69
C HIS A 117 10.24 -10.52 3.01
N ASN A 118 9.71 -9.92 4.08
CA ASN A 118 9.59 -10.56 5.38
C ASN A 118 8.19 -11.13 5.55
N HIS A 119 8.07 -12.20 6.31
CA HIS A 119 6.84 -12.91 6.58
C HIS A 119 6.67 -13.12 8.08
N ALA A 120 5.51 -12.75 8.62
CA ALA A 120 5.20 -12.92 10.05
C ALA A 120 3.70 -13.17 10.24
N MET A 121 3.27 -13.40 11.49
CA MET A 121 1.82 -13.36 11.81
C MET A 121 1.30 -11.93 11.77
N ALA A 122 2.07 -10.99 12.31
CA ALA A 122 1.67 -9.60 12.36
C ALA A 122 2.89 -8.67 12.27
N GLY A 123 2.74 -7.50 11.63
CA GLY A 123 3.79 -6.49 11.54
C GLY A 123 5.03 -6.97 10.77
N ALA A 124 4.87 -7.67 9.64
CA ALA A 124 5.96 -8.45 9.03
C ALA A 124 7.20 -7.62 8.67
N GLY A 125 7.04 -6.38 8.22
CA GLY A 125 8.15 -5.42 8.15
C GLY A 125 8.55 -4.95 9.55
N LEU A 126 7.65 -4.23 10.22
CA LEU A 126 7.88 -3.65 11.54
C LEU A 126 6.67 -3.89 12.46
N LEU A 127 6.94 -4.41 13.66
CA LEU A 127 5.96 -4.58 14.74
C LEU A 127 6.30 -3.68 15.92
N VAL A 128 5.38 -2.82 16.34
CA VAL A 128 5.54 -1.92 17.49
C VAL A 128 4.45 -2.20 18.52
N THR A 129 4.83 -2.77 19.66
CA THR A 129 3.93 -3.05 20.78
C THR A 129 4.12 -2.07 21.94
N GLY A 130 5.24 -1.34 21.96
CA GLY A 130 5.56 -0.28 22.92
C GLY A 130 6.84 0.47 22.53
N GLY A 131 7.31 1.38 23.38
CA GLY A 131 8.52 2.19 23.11
C GLY A 131 8.31 3.25 22.02
N GLU A 132 9.41 3.70 21.42
CA GLU A 132 9.43 4.73 20.37
C GLU A 132 10.13 4.27 19.08
N ALA A 133 9.55 4.58 17.93
CA ALA A 133 10.12 4.31 16.62
C ALA A 133 10.10 5.57 15.75
N ASP A 134 11.26 6.04 15.31
CA ASP A 134 11.40 7.14 14.35
C ASP A 134 11.98 6.61 13.03
N ILE A 135 11.15 6.55 11.99
CA ILE A 135 11.47 5.89 10.71
C ILE A 135 11.53 6.92 9.58
N LYS A 136 12.73 7.13 9.05
CA LYS A 136 13.04 8.17 8.05
C LYS A 136 13.56 7.56 6.77
N ASN A 137 13.10 8.06 5.62
CA ASN A 137 13.62 7.72 4.29
C ASN A 137 13.76 6.21 4.05
N THR A 138 12.84 5.41 4.60
CA THR A 138 12.94 3.94 4.59
C THR A 138 11.88 3.35 3.66
N LEU A 139 12.25 2.30 2.91
CA LEU A 139 11.30 1.56 2.09
C LEU A 139 10.89 0.26 2.79
N ILE A 140 9.60 0.06 3.00
CA ILE A 140 9.02 -1.16 3.59
C ILE A 140 8.19 -1.84 2.50
N GLU A 141 8.75 -2.85 1.83
CA GLU A 141 8.16 -3.43 0.62
C GLU A 141 7.99 -4.94 0.60
N GLY A 142 6.91 -5.44 -0.01
CA GLY A 142 6.79 -6.87 -0.27
C GLY A 142 6.71 -7.74 0.98
N ASN A 143 6.33 -7.19 2.14
CA ASN A 143 6.22 -7.92 3.40
C ASN A 143 4.81 -8.48 3.58
N THR A 144 4.71 -9.69 4.13
CA THR A 144 3.44 -10.43 4.23
C THR A 144 3.15 -10.82 5.67
N ALA A 145 2.03 -10.34 6.23
CA ALA A 145 1.52 -10.78 7.52
C ALA A 145 0.33 -11.72 7.34
N ALA A 146 0.29 -12.81 8.13
CA ALA A 146 -0.80 -13.77 8.07
C ALA A 146 -2.10 -13.26 8.70
N GLU A 147 -2.03 -12.29 9.61
CA GLU A 147 -3.20 -11.67 10.26
C GLU A 147 -3.32 -10.20 9.90
N SER A 148 -2.32 -9.38 10.26
CA SER A 148 -2.44 -7.93 10.11
C SER A 148 -1.12 -7.16 10.04
N GLY A 149 -1.14 -5.99 9.41
CA GLY A 149 0.02 -5.10 9.33
C GLY A 149 1.14 -5.70 8.50
N GLY A 150 0.92 -5.88 7.20
CA GLY A 150 1.93 -6.45 6.30
C GLY A 150 3.23 -5.66 6.34
N GLY A 151 3.15 -4.35 6.16
CA GLY A 151 4.28 -3.43 6.33
C GLY A 151 4.55 -3.10 7.80
N LEU A 152 3.57 -2.46 8.46
CA LEU A 152 3.68 -1.98 9.84
C LEU A 152 2.46 -2.41 10.66
N LYS A 153 2.68 -2.93 11.87
CA LYS A 153 1.63 -3.06 12.89
C LYS A 153 2.00 -2.29 14.14
N VAL A 154 1.06 -1.49 14.64
CA VAL A 154 1.21 -0.74 15.90
C VAL A 154 0.08 -1.12 16.84
N THR A 155 0.42 -1.64 18.01
CA THR A 155 -0.56 -1.94 19.08
C THR A 155 -0.34 -1.07 20.32
N GLY A 156 0.79 -0.37 20.41
CA GLY A 156 1.18 0.51 21.51
C GLY A 156 2.44 1.30 21.17
N GLY A 157 2.86 2.20 22.07
CA GLY A 157 4.03 3.06 21.86
C GLY A 157 3.79 4.23 20.91
N THR A 158 4.87 4.84 20.43
CA THR A 158 4.83 5.98 19.51
C THR A 158 5.64 5.70 18.25
N VAL A 159 5.02 5.88 17.08
CA VAL A 159 5.66 5.74 15.77
C VAL A 159 5.63 7.07 15.03
N ARG A 160 6.78 7.50 14.52
CA ARG A 160 6.94 8.71 13.71
C ARG A 160 7.52 8.31 12.36
N LEU A 161 6.78 8.57 11.30
CA LEU A 161 7.20 8.35 9.92
C LEU A 161 7.57 9.70 9.29
N SER A 162 8.68 9.79 8.57
CA SER A 162 9.11 11.04 7.93
C SER A 162 10.05 10.82 6.75
N ASP A 163 10.46 11.93 6.11
CA ASP A 163 11.48 11.96 5.05
C ASP A 163 11.22 10.97 3.90
N ARG A 164 9.98 10.92 3.40
CA ARG A 164 9.58 10.02 2.30
C ARG A 164 9.66 8.52 2.62
N THR A 165 9.51 8.12 3.89
CA THR A 165 9.31 6.71 4.25
C THR A 165 8.12 6.10 3.50
N LEU A 166 8.35 5.05 2.73
CA LEU A 166 7.38 4.50 1.79
C LEU A 166 7.05 3.05 2.13
N MET A 167 5.79 2.66 1.99
CA MET A 167 5.33 1.29 2.17
C MET A 167 4.57 0.81 0.92
N ARG A 168 5.00 -0.30 0.30
CA ARG A 168 4.44 -0.76 -0.98
C ARG A 168 4.42 -2.27 -1.16
N GLY A 169 3.41 -2.79 -1.85
CA GLY A 169 3.33 -4.21 -2.18
C GLY A 169 3.35 -5.14 -0.96
N ASN A 170 3.01 -4.62 0.23
CA ASN A 170 2.87 -5.42 1.44
C ASN A 170 1.48 -6.09 1.42
N ALA A 171 1.32 -7.21 2.12
CA ALA A 171 0.11 -8.02 2.13
C ALA A 171 -0.28 -8.43 3.55
N ALA A 172 -1.56 -8.31 3.90
CA ALA A 172 -2.15 -8.90 5.10
C ALA A 172 -3.68 -8.96 4.94
N PRO A 173 -4.38 -9.86 5.63
CA PRO A 173 -5.85 -9.81 5.70
C PRO A 173 -6.38 -8.48 6.23
N GLU A 174 -5.68 -7.90 7.22
CA GLU A 174 -6.07 -6.66 7.87
C GLU A 174 -4.92 -5.63 7.82
N GLY A 175 -5.07 -4.56 7.04
CA GLY A 175 -4.07 -3.49 6.95
C GLY A 175 -2.74 -3.98 6.39
N ALA A 176 -2.74 -4.38 5.12
CA ALA A 176 -1.58 -4.76 4.34
C ALA A 176 -0.47 -3.70 4.37
N THR A 177 -0.81 -2.41 4.27
CA THR A 177 0.20 -1.33 4.41
C THR A 177 0.55 -1.13 5.87
N MET A 178 -0.47 -0.77 6.65
CA MET A 178 -0.33 -0.66 8.09
C MET A 178 -1.63 -0.99 8.83
N HIS A 179 -1.50 -1.56 10.02
CA HIS A 179 -2.62 -1.80 10.93
C HIS A 179 -2.35 -1.14 12.28
N LEU A 180 -3.23 -0.22 12.68
CA LEU A 180 -3.14 0.52 13.93
C LEU A 180 -4.21 0.02 14.89
N ALA A 181 -3.82 -0.67 15.95
CA ALA A 181 -4.71 -1.17 17.00
C ALA A 181 -4.54 -0.44 18.35
N GLY A 182 -3.64 0.54 18.42
CA GLY A 182 -3.34 1.33 19.60
C GLY A 182 -2.07 2.16 19.41
N GLY A 183 -1.62 2.83 20.47
CA GLY A 183 -0.47 3.74 20.42
C GLY A 183 -0.74 5.02 19.62
N GLU A 184 0.31 5.80 19.37
CA GLU A 184 0.26 7.03 18.60
C GLU A 184 1.11 6.89 17.34
N THR A 185 0.54 7.13 16.17
CA THR A 185 1.30 7.13 14.90
C THR A 185 1.12 8.44 14.18
N THR A 186 2.23 9.09 13.87
CA THR A 186 2.26 10.36 13.15
C THR A 186 3.12 10.26 11.90
N TYR A 187 2.70 10.96 10.85
CA TYR A 187 3.52 11.15 9.66
C TYR A 187 3.91 12.63 9.56
N ARG A 188 5.22 12.94 9.47
CA ARG A 188 5.74 14.30 9.25
C ARG A 188 6.05 14.54 7.78
N LEU A 189 5.72 15.75 7.30
CA LEU A 189 6.02 16.18 5.95
C LEU A 189 7.55 16.27 5.72
N PRO A 190 8.03 16.03 4.49
CA PRO A 190 7.27 15.66 3.30
C PRO A 190 6.84 14.18 3.32
N THR A 191 5.53 13.93 3.19
CA THR A 191 5.00 12.59 2.92
C THR A 191 5.32 12.20 1.48
N PRO A 192 5.55 10.90 1.19
CA PRO A 192 5.42 10.41 -0.17
C PRO A 192 4.07 10.85 -0.72
N LEU A 193 4.04 11.08 -2.02
CA LEU A 193 2.81 11.25 -2.78
C LEU A 193 1.92 10.01 -2.47
N GLY A 194 0.58 10.10 -2.36
CA GLY A 194 -0.26 8.97 -1.92
C GLY A 194 -1.23 9.26 -0.77
N ARG A 195 -2.32 8.48 -0.62
CA ARG A 195 -3.46 8.71 0.30
C ARG A 195 -3.02 8.76 1.77
N TRP A 196 -2.73 9.96 2.27
CA TRP A 196 -2.62 10.31 3.69
C TRP A 196 -3.67 11.39 4.01
N VAL A 197 -4.28 11.31 5.20
CA VAL A 197 -5.30 12.28 5.67
C VAL A 197 -4.62 13.55 6.17
N VAL A 198 -4.96 14.71 5.59
CA VAL A 198 -4.43 16.03 5.95
C VAL A 198 -5.25 16.64 7.09
N ILE A 199 -4.67 17.11 8.21
CA ILE A 199 -5.19 18.28 8.98
C ILE A 199 -4.09 19.12 9.67
N SER A 200 -4.35 20.43 9.68
CA SER A 200 -3.61 21.64 10.09
C SER A 200 -2.83 21.64 11.42
N SER A 201 -1.55 22.02 11.34
CA SER A 201 -0.70 22.62 12.40
C SER A 201 0.82 22.45 12.12
N GLY A 202 1.19 21.87 10.98
CA GLY A 202 2.59 21.55 10.64
C GLY A 202 2.95 20.05 10.83
N LEU A 203 2.03 19.25 11.37
CA LEU A 203 2.01 17.79 11.27
C LEU A 203 1.20 17.38 10.03
N ALA A 204 1.58 16.30 9.32
CA ALA A 204 0.89 15.92 8.08
C ALA A 204 -0.40 15.12 8.35
N ALA A 205 -0.37 14.21 9.33
CA ALA A 205 -1.49 13.35 9.69
C ALA A 205 -1.22 12.73 11.06
N GLU A 206 -2.13 12.93 12.01
CA GLU A 206 -2.30 11.98 13.11
C GLU A 206 -3.15 10.84 12.56
N LEU A 207 -2.59 9.63 12.53
CA LEU A 207 -3.31 8.46 12.03
C LEU A 207 -4.13 7.89 13.17
N THR A 208 -5.44 7.82 12.98
CA THR A 208 -6.33 7.21 13.98
C THR A 208 -6.14 5.69 14.00
N PRO A 209 -6.47 4.98 15.09
CA PRO A 209 -6.54 3.51 15.03
C PRO A 209 -7.46 3.02 13.89
N GLY A 210 -7.09 1.91 13.23
CA GLY A 210 -7.82 1.33 12.11
C GLY A 210 -6.93 0.56 11.11
N HIS A 211 -7.59 0.02 10.09
CA HIS A 211 -6.96 -0.67 8.95
C HIS A 211 -6.61 0.34 7.86
N TYR A 212 -5.34 0.36 7.45
CA TYR A 212 -4.86 1.25 6.40
C TYR A 212 -4.26 0.43 5.28
N ASP A 213 -5.06 0.31 4.22
CA ASP A 213 -4.63 -0.24 2.95
C ASP A 213 -4.43 0.92 1.97
N SER A 214 -3.20 1.39 1.90
CA SER A 214 -2.78 2.45 0.97
C SER A 214 -1.36 2.18 0.48
N ALA A 215 -1.17 0.99 -0.10
CA ALA A 215 0.08 0.66 -0.76
C ALA A 215 0.31 1.69 -1.87
N PHE A 216 1.35 2.49 -1.70
CA PHE A 216 1.76 3.52 -2.65
C PHE A 216 3.05 3.07 -3.34
N PRO A 217 3.22 3.25 -4.66
CA PRO A 217 2.24 3.71 -5.64
C PRO A 217 1.44 2.57 -6.28
N TYR A 218 0.13 2.77 -6.46
CA TYR A 218 -0.73 2.04 -7.40
C TYR A 218 -1.52 3.03 -8.28
N PRO A 219 -2.03 2.59 -9.44
CA PRO A 219 -2.74 3.46 -10.37
C PRO A 219 -4.02 4.04 -9.77
N CYS A 220 -4.47 5.17 -10.30
CA CYS A 220 -5.75 5.78 -9.93
C CYS A 220 -6.92 4.82 -10.13
N SER A 221 -7.84 4.78 -9.17
CA SER A 221 -9.10 4.03 -9.31
C SER A 221 -9.90 4.53 -10.51
N ALA A 222 -10.81 3.68 -11.01
CA ALA A 222 -11.75 4.09 -12.05
C ALA A 222 -12.53 5.36 -11.63
N GLY A 223 -12.75 6.27 -12.57
CA GLY A 223 -13.36 7.58 -12.34
C GLY A 223 -12.39 8.69 -11.90
N LEU A 224 -11.10 8.41 -11.76
CA LEU A 224 -10.06 9.40 -11.40
C LEU A 224 -8.93 9.46 -12.45
N VAL A 225 -8.33 10.65 -12.63
CA VAL A 225 -7.24 10.89 -13.58
C VAL A 225 -5.90 10.93 -12.88
N GLY A 226 -4.95 10.08 -13.22
CA GLY A 226 -3.56 10.17 -12.79
C GLY A 226 -2.82 11.33 -13.45
N ASN A 227 -1.77 11.83 -12.81
CA ASN A 227 -0.91 12.88 -13.34
C ASN A 227 0.36 12.33 -14.03
N SER A 228 0.56 11.01 -14.03
CA SER A 228 1.67 10.27 -14.62
C SER A 228 1.25 8.83 -14.89
N ASP A 229 1.72 8.27 -16.00
CA ASP A 229 1.61 6.85 -16.39
C ASP A 229 2.63 5.97 -15.67
N VAL A 230 3.76 6.56 -15.28
CA VAL A 230 4.71 5.93 -14.37
C VAL A 230 4.19 6.05 -12.94
N LEU A 231 3.82 4.91 -12.35
CA LEU A 231 3.27 4.82 -10.98
C LEU A 231 4.12 5.53 -9.93
N GLY A 232 5.45 5.38 -10.01
CA GLY A 232 6.40 6.03 -9.08
C GLY A 232 6.50 7.55 -9.19
N LEU A 233 5.90 8.15 -10.23
CA LEU A 233 5.93 9.59 -10.49
C LEU A 233 4.57 10.27 -10.28
N GLN A 234 3.58 9.55 -9.74
CA GLN A 234 2.29 10.14 -9.39
C GLN A 234 2.48 11.18 -8.28
N SER A 235 2.18 12.44 -8.60
CA SER A 235 2.42 13.68 -7.84
C SER A 235 1.44 13.90 -6.70
N GLY A 236 0.51 12.99 -6.47
CA GLY A 236 -0.61 13.27 -5.58
C GLY A 236 -1.32 12.04 -5.01
N PRO A 237 -1.71 12.10 -3.72
CA PRO A 237 -2.67 11.18 -3.09
C PRO A 237 -4.00 11.02 -3.81
N SER A 238 -4.40 12.12 -4.45
CA SER A 238 -5.78 12.41 -4.83
C SER A 238 -6.05 12.09 -6.29
N CYS A 239 -5.06 11.51 -7.00
CA CYS A 239 -4.98 11.64 -8.44
C CYS A 239 -4.99 13.14 -8.84
N ALA A 240 -4.90 13.48 -10.12
CA ALA A 240 -5.01 14.86 -10.60
C ALA A 240 -6.42 15.45 -10.38
N GLY A 241 -7.44 14.59 -10.29
CA GLY A 241 -8.83 14.97 -10.06
C GLY A 241 -9.83 13.91 -10.54
N PRO A 242 -11.14 14.17 -10.44
CA PRO A 242 -12.17 13.34 -11.05
C PRO A 242 -12.02 13.31 -12.57
N CYS A 243 -12.47 12.22 -13.19
CA CYS A 243 -12.58 12.13 -14.65
C CYS A 243 -13.42 13.31 -15.18
N PRO A 244 -12.93 14.11 -16.14
CA PRO A 244 -13.69 15.22 -16.68
C PRO A 244 -15.04 14.75 -17.25
N ALA A 245 -16.07 15.57 -17.12
CA ALA A 245 -17.35 15.29 -17.79
C ALA A 245 -17.14 15.18 -19.31
N GLY A 246 -17.89 14.29 -19.95
CA GLY A 246 -17.69 13.94 -21.36
C GLY A 246 -16.53 12.96 -21.61
N GLN A 247 -15.87 12.46 -20.55
CA GLN A 247 -14.78 11.50 -20.65
C GLN A 247 -14.99 10.33 -19.69
N GLN A 248 -14.39 9.18 -20.00
CA GLN A 248 -14.37 7.98 -19.17
C GLN A 248 -12.96 7.62 -18.72
N CYS A 249 -12.87 7.08 -17.50
CA CYS A 249 -11.61 6.70 -16.86
C CYS A 249 -11.74 5.30 -16.23
N PRO A 250 -11.51 4.20 -16.98
CA PRO A 250 -11.70 2.83 -16.47
C PRO A 250 -10.73 2.41 -15.34
N GLY A 251 -9.71 3.23 -15.04
CA GLY A 251 -8.69 3.01 -14.02
C GLY A 251 -7.29 3.17 -14.61
N ALA A 252 -6.31 3.51 -13.78
CA ALA A 252 -4.95 3.85 -14.20
C ALA A 252 -4.89 4.93 -15.30
N THR A 253 -5.93 5.76 -15.41
CA THR A 253 -6.13 6.63 -16.56
C THR A 253 -5.38 7.93 -16.37
N VAL A 254 -4.42 8.23 -17.23
CA VAL A 254 -3.65 9.49 -17.22
C VAL A 254 -4.13 10.42 -18.32
N VAL A 255 -4.60 9.83 -19.41
CA VAL A 255 -5.26 10.49 -20.52
C VAL A 255 -6.70 9.99 -20.52
N PRO A 256 -7.68 10.81 -20.10
CA PRO A 256 -9.09 10.47 -20.18
C PRO A 256 -9.49 10.09 -21.62
N GLN A 257 -10.44 9.15 -21.73
CA GLN A 257 -10.97 8.74 -23.03
C GLN A 257 -12.28 9.45 -23.30
N ALA A 258 -12.48 9.93 -24.52
CA ALA A 258 -13.74 10.57 -24.89
C ALA A 258 -14.91 9.60 -24.68
N CYS A 259 -16.04 10.12 -24.19
CA CYS A 259 -17.30 9.40 -24.27
C CYS A 259 -17.67 9.26 -25.75
N GLU A 260 -17.75 8.04 -26.26
CA GLU A 260 -18.07 7.79 -27.66
C GLU A 260 -19.52 8.19 -27.98
N GLN A 261 -19.81 8.33 -29.28
CA GLN A 261 -21.17 8.56 -29.73
C GLN A 261 -22.11 7.46 -29.21
N GLY A 262 -23.37 7.82 -29.01
CA GLY A 262 -24.37 6.99 -28.37
C GLY A 262 -24.25 6.92 -26.84
N HIS A 263 -23.26 7.58 -26.23
CA HIS A 263 -23.04 7.54 -24.78
C HIS A 263 -22.79 8.94 -24.18
N PHE A 264 -23.01 9.06 -22.87
CA PHE A 264 -22.69 10.23 -22.07
C PHE A 264 -21.89 9.87 -20.81
N CYS A 265 -21.08 10.81 -20.33
CA CYS A 265 -20.16 10.63 -19.23
C CYS A 265 -20.28 11.82 -18.27
N LEU A 266 -20.69 11.55 -17.03
CA LEU A 266 -20.74 12.56 -15.97
C LEU A 266 -19.33 12.82 -15.42
N LEU A 267 -19.18 13.86 -14.61
CA LEU A 267 -17.94 14.08 -13.85
C LEU A 267 -17.64 12.85 -12.98
N GLY A 268 -16.43 12.31 -13.08
CA GLY A 268 -15.99 11.12 -12.36
C GLY A 268 -16.44 9.80 -13.01
N SER A 269 -16.91 9.80 -14.25
CA SER A 269 -17.35 8.59 -14.95
C SER A 269 -16.23 7.54 -15.08
N PRO A 270 -16.39 6.33 -14.51
CA PRO A 270 -15.46 5.24 -14.73
C PRO A 270 -15.63 4.60 -16.12
N ALA A 271 -16.82 4.71 -16.69
CA ALA A 271 -17.20 4.19 -17.99
C ALA A 271 -18.28 5.08 -18.62
N ALA A 272 -18.42 5.00 -19.94
CA ALA A 272 -19.46 5.65 -20.71
C ALA A 272 -20.84 5.05 -20.41
N THR A 273 -21.83 5.90 -20.22
CA THR A 273 -23.23 5.49 -19.99
C THR A 273 -23.99 5.58 -21.29
N PRO A 274 -24.64 4.52 -21.79
CA PRO A 274 -25.38 4.58 -23.04
C PRO A 274 -26.56 5.55 -22.94
N CYS A 275 -26.83 6.28 -24.02
CA CYS A 275 -28.09 6.98 -24.19
C CYS A 275 -29.24 5.95 -24.10
N PRO A 276 -30.33 6.26 -23.37
CA PRO A 276 -31.42 5.33 -23.17
C PRO A 276 -32.14 4.99 -24.48
N SER A 277 -32.77 3.82 -24.54
CA SER A 277 -33.61 3.43 -25.68
C SER A 277 -34.68 4.49 -25.98
N GLY A 278 -34.95 4.73 -27.26
CA GLY A 278 -35.78 5.84 -27.72
C GLY A 278 -35.03 7.17 -27.88
N THR A 279 -33.74 7.21 -27.54
CA THR A 279 -32.85 8.35 -27.79
C THR A 279 -31.55 7.91 -28.49
N PHE A 280 -30.82 8.85 -29.05
CA PHE A 280 -29.53 8.63 -29.69
C PHE A 280 -28.54 9.75 -29.33
N GLY A 281 -27.24 9.45 -29.35
CA GLY A 281 -26.18 10.42 -29.06
C GLY A 281 -25.30 10.67 -30.29
N ALA A 282 -25.62 11.68 -31.10
CA ALA A 282 -24.89 11.95 -32.35
C ALA A 282 -23.46 12.50 -32.15
N ALA A 283 -23.17 13.06 -30.97
CA ALA A 283 -21.90 13.69 -30.65
C ALA A 283 -21.10 12.87 -29.64
N ALA A 284 -19.77 12.97 -29.73
CA ALA A 284 -18.87 12.48 -28.69
C ALA A 284 -18.80 13.49 -27.53
N ASN A 285 -18.32 13.03 -26.38
CA ASN A 285 -18.14 13.82 -25.15
C ASN A 285 -19.43 14.39 -24.56
N LEU A 286 -20.58 13.72 -24.74
CA LEU A 286 -21.80 14.12 -24.04
C LEU A 286 -21.59 14.05 -22.53
N THR A 287 -21.97 15.10 -21.82
CA THR A 287 -21.71 15.24 -20.38
C THR A 287 -22.87 14.79 -19.50
N SER A 288 -24.07 14.65 -20.07
CA SER A 288 -25.27 14.20 -19.37
C SER A 288 -26.26 13.56 -20.36
N VAL A 289 -27.31 12.93 -19.82
CA VAL A 289 -28.41 12.36 -20.59
C VAL A 289 -29.14 13.40 -21.45
N ASP A 290 -29.10 14.68 -21.07
CA ASP A 290 -29.74 15.76 -21.83
C ASP A 290 -29.07 16.00 -23.20
N GLY A 291 -27.86 15.48 -23.38
CA GLY A 291 -27.19 15.44 -24.68
C GLY A 291 -27.72 14.36 -25.62
N CYS A 292 -28.54 13.42 -25.13
CA CYS A 292 -29.20 12.40 -25.94
C CYS A 292 -30.43 13.00 -26.62
N SER A 293 -30.47 12.92 -27.94
CA SER A 293 -31.58 13.43 -28.75
C SER A 293 -32.68 12.40 -28.90
N GLU A 294 -33.93 12.84 -28.93
CA GLU A 294 -35.09 11.95 -29.17
C GLU A 294 -34.98 11.28 -30.55
N CYS A 295 -35.29 9.98 -30.62
CA CYS A 295 -35.23 9.24 -31.88
C CYS A 295 -36.23 9.83 -32.89
N PRO A 296 -35.80 10.17 -34.12
CA PRO A 296 -36.71 10.74 -35.12
C PRO A 296 -37.77 9.73 -35.56
N MET A 297 -38.93 10.25 -35.97
CA MET A 297 -39.99 9.43 -36.57
C MET A 297 -39.48 8.64 -37.79
N GLY A 298 -39.94 7.41 -37.94
CA GLY A 298 -39.48 6.52 -39.02
C GLY A 298 -38.10 5.89 -38.79
N ALA A 299 -37.49 6.06 -37.61
CA ALA A 299 -36.29 5.36 -37.19
C ALA A 299 -36.47 4.65 -35.83
N ALA A 300 -35.57 3.74 -35.51
CA ALA A 300 -35.50 3.05 -34.22
C ALA A 300 -34.13 3.25 -33.57
N CYS A 301 -34.13 3.57 -32.28
CA CYS A 301 -32.92 3.82 -31.49
C CYS A 301 -32.93 2.92 -30.24
N VAL A 302 -32.09 1.90 -30.21
CA VAL A 302 -31.83 1.09 -29.00
C VAL A 302 -30.83 1.81 -28.09
N ALA A 303 -30.68 1.37 -26.85
CA ALA A 303 -29.69 1.97 -25.94
C ALA A 303 -28.29 1.97 -26.55
N GLY A 304 -27.58 3.11 -26.49
CA GLY A 304 -26.25 3.26 -27.08
C GLY A 304 -26.23 3.63 -28.57
N THR A 305 -27.38 3.99 -29.18
CA THR A 305 -27.44 4.35 -30.61
C THR A 305 -26.71 5.67 -30.87
N ALA A 306 -25.72 5.65 -31.77
CA ALA A 306 -25.03 6.84 -32.26
C ALA A 306 -25.78 7.49 -33.45
N GLU A 307 -26.30 6.65 -34.34
CA GLU A 307 -27.03 7.07 -35.56
C GLU A 307 -28.37 6.33 -35.63
N PRO A 308 -29.51 7.05 -35.73
CA PRO A 308 -30.83 6.42 -35.81
C PRO A 308 -30.94 5.47 -36.99
N ARG A 309 -31.46 4.25 -36.77
CA ARG A 309 -31.63 3.27 -37.83
C ARG A 309 -32.99 3.45 -38.50
N PRO A 310 -33.08 3.79 -39.80
CA PRO A 310 -34.36 3.90 -40.49
C PRO A 310 -35.15 2.59 -40.46
N CYS A 311 -36.47 2.69 -40.44
CA CYS A 311 -37.35 1.55 -40.56
C CYS A 311 -37.32 0.97 -41.99
N ASP A 312 -37.40 -0.35 -42.10
CA ASP A 312 -37.46 -1.03 -43.38
C ASP A 312 -38.77 -0.70 -44.11
N PRO A 313 -38.81 -0.75 -45.46
CA PRO A 313 -40.02 -0.51 -46.23
C PRO A 313 -41.19 -1.37 -45.74
N GLY A 314 -42.33 -0.73 -45.45
CA GLY A 314 -43.51 -1.40 -44.89
C GLY A 314 -43.56 -1.47 -43.37
N SER A 315 -42.61 -0.82 -42.67
CA SER A 315 -42.66 -0.63 -41.22
C SER A 315 -42.57 0.86 -40.84
N TYR A 316 -43.07 1.20 -39.66
CA TYR A 316 -43.17 2.56 -39.14
C TYR A 316 -42.77 2.64 -37.66
N SER A 317 -42.42 3.84 -37.21
CA SER A 317 -42.14 4.14 -35.80
C SER A 317 -42.51 5.59 -35.48
N GLY A 318 -43.00 5.81 -34.26
CA GLY A 318 -43.20 7.16 -33.73
C GLY A 318 -41.89 7.81 -33.29
N ALA A 319 -41.93 9.12 -32.99
CA ALA A 319 -40.83 9.78 -32.31
C ALA A 319 -40.54 9.09 -30.97
N GLY A 320 -39.26 8.98 -30.62
CA GLY A 320 -38.83 8.32 -29.38
C GLY A 320 -38.92 6.79 -29.39
N SER A 321 -39.11 6.14 -30.54
CA SER A 321 -39.27 4.68 -30.59
C SER A 321 -37.94 3.92 -30.51
N ALA A 322 -37.95 2.81 -29.78
CA ALA A 322 -36.84 1.86 -29.70
C ALA A 322 -36.88 0.76 -30.78
N SER A 323 -38.00 0.63 -31.50
CA SER A 323 -38.20 -0.39 -32.55
C SER A 323 -39.16 0.10 -33.64
N CYS A 324 -39.12 -0.57 -34.80
CA CYS A 324 -40.08 -0.38 -35.88
C CYS A 324 -41.17 -1.45 -35.80
N THR A 325 -42.40 -1.10 -36.20
CA THR A 325 -43.56 -1.99 -36.26
C THR A 325 -44.13 -2.02 -37.68
N ALA A 326 -44.58 -3.18 -38.15
CA ALA A 326 -45.22 -3.33 -39.47
C ALA A 326 -46.65 -2.81 -39.49
#